data_AF-A0A972SZW3-F1
#
_entry.id   AF-A0A972SZW3-F1
#
_cell.length_a   1.000
_cell.length_b   1.000
_cell.length_c   1.000
_cell.angle_alpha   90.00
_cell.angle_beta   90.00
_cell.angle_gamma   90.00
#
_symmetry.space_group_name_H-M   'P 1'
#
loop_
_entity.id
_entity.type
_entity.pdbx_description
1 polymer ?
#
loop_
_entity_poly.entity_id
_entity_poly.type
_entity_poly.pdbx_seq_one_letter_code
_entity_poly.pdbx_strand_id
1 'polypeptide(L)'
;MENWKLSPSDLTFLWDECPRCFYLKVRHNFKRPAMPFPKIFSRIDLLMKDIYLGHSTKKISPELPEGKILMTGRWVTSELIPAADGLNACYIQGIFDTVVQFEDGSYGVVDFKTSEAKEEHIGFYGRQLQAYAFALAHPAPGKLHLRPVSKLGLLYFEPQHLDEAPPDRLSLIGPTKWVEIPQDENAFLDFIRRVGDLLSQPQPPAANPECAFCAYREQARNTAF
;
A
#
# COMPACT_ATOMS: atom_id res chain seq x y z
N MET A 1 -18.53 18.13 -8.76
CA MET A 1 -18.58 16.71 -8.35
C MET A 1 -17.45 16.01 -9.05
N GLU A 2 -16.37 15.81 -8.31
CA GLU A 2 -15.16 15.10 -8.73
C GLU A 2 -15.09 13.76 -7.98
N ASN A 3 -14.60 12.71 -8.66
CA ASN A 3 -14.32 11.40 -8.06
C ASN A 3 -12.82 11.14 -8.13
N TRP A 4 -12.13 11.23 -6.99
CA TRP A 4 -10.69 11.12 -6.93
C TRP A 4 -10.22 9.69 -6.74
N LYS A 5 -9.31 9.25 -7.62
CA LYS A 5 -8.63 7.97 -7.48
C LYS A 5 -7.54 8.06 -6.42
N LEU A 6 -7.62 7.23 -5.39
CA LEU A 6 -6.59 7.09 -4.38
C LEU A 6 -5.83 5.77 -4.60
N SER A 7 -4.52 5.88 -4.86
CA SER A 7 -3.64 4.71 -4.84
C SER A 7 -3.26 4.38 -3.40
N PRO A 8 -3.36 3.12 -2.94
CA PRO A 8 -2.90 2.72 -1.61
C PRO A 8 -1.44 3.11 -1.32
N SER A 9 -0.56 3.05 -2.32
CA SER A 9 0.83 3.51 -2.18
C SER A 9 0.92 5.02 -1.91
N ASP A 10 0.04 5.84 -2.50
CA ASP A 10 0.08 7.28 -2.30
C ASP A 10 -0.40 7.66 -0.90
N LEU A 11 -1.32 6.88 -0.31
CA LEU A 11 -1.79 7.07 1.07
C LEU A 11 -0.70 6.75 2.11
N THR A 12 0.22 5.84 1.77
CA THR A 12 1.36 5.49 2.62
C THR A 12 2.54 6.42 2.39
N PHE A 13 3.04 6.55 1.15
CA PHE A 13 4.30 7.25 0.89
C PHE A 13 4.12 8.75 0.63
N LEU A 14 3.13 9.14 -0.16
CA LEU A 14 3.04 10.52 -0.66
C LEU A 14 2.28 11.44 0.31
N TRP A 15 1.22 10.91 0.94
CA TRP A 15 0.39 11.65 1.87
C TRP A 15 1.19 12.16 3.07
N ASP A 16 1.92 11.26 3.75
CA ASP A 16 2.70 11.63 4.95
C ASP A 16 3.86 12.56 4.61
N GLU A 17 4.51 12.38 3.46
CA GLU A 17 5.67 13.20 3.09
C GLU A 17 5.25 14.62 2.71
N CYS A 18 4.18 14.79 1.92
CA CYS A 18 3.71 16.11 1.53
C CYS A 18 2.27 16.13 1.04
N PRO A 19 1.32 16.59 1.88
CA PRO A 19 -0.09 16.79 1.49
C PRO A 19 -0.26 17.67 0.25
N ARG A 20 0.62 18.67 0.04
CA ARG A 20 0.60 19.50 -1.17
C ARG A 20 0.92 18.69 -2.43
N CYS A 21 1.96 17.86 -2.40
CA CYS A 21 2.29 17.01 -3.55
C CYS A 21 1.24 15.94 -3.77
N PHE A 22 0.66 15.39 -2.70
CA PHE A 22 -0.48 14.48 -2.79
C PHE A 22 -1.67 15.14 -3.52
N TYR A 23 -2.09 16.32 -3.05
CA TYR A 23 -3.18 17.09 -3.67
C TYR A 23 -2.93 17.34 -5.16
N LEU A 24 -1.73 17.83 -5.50
CA LEU A 24 -1.36 18.11 -6.88
C LEU A 24 -1.36 16.86 -7.76
N LYS A 25 -0.89 15.73 -7.23
CA LYS A 25 -0.91 14.45 -7.96
C LYS A 25 -2.34 13.97 -8.20
N VAL A 26 -3.16 13.92 -7.16
CA VAL A 26 -4.48 13.28 -7.21
C VAL A 26 -5.49 14.15 -7.95
N ARG A 27 -5.57 15.45 -7.61
CA ARG A 27 -6.55 16.36 -8.19
C ARG A 27 -6.12 16.98 -9.52
N HIS A 28 -4.84 17.35 -9.64
CA HIS A 28 -4.34 18.05 -10.83
C HIS A 28 -3.52 17.17 -11.78
N ASN A 29 -3.37 15.87 -11.47
CA ASN A 29 -2.49 14.96 -12.21
C ASN A 29 -1.04 15.49 -12.36
N PHE A 30 -0.61 16.37 -11.45
CA PHE A 30 0.71 16.99 -11.45
C PHE A 30 1.64 16.23 -10.51
N LYS A 31 2.37 15.27 -11.07
CA LYS A 31 3.21 14.32 -10.33
C LYS A 31 4.59 14.91 -10.04
N ARG A 32 5.20 14.45 -8.96
CA ARG A 32 6.65 14.64 -8.74
C ARG A 32 7.43 13.93 -9.85
N PRO A 33 8.65 14.41 -10.17
CA PRO A 33 9.61 13.61 -10.92
C PRO A 33 9.77 12.22 -10.29
N ALA A 34 9.88 11.19 -11.13
CA ALA A 34 10.08 9.83 -10.64
C ALA A 34 11.50 9.67 -10.09
N MET A 35 11.60 9.11 -8.89
CA MET A 35 12.89 8.71 -8.32
C MET A 35 13.25 7.29 -8.81
N PRO A 36 14.54 7.00 -9.07
CA PRO A 36 14.95 5.66 -9.44
C PRO A 36 14.65 4.67 -8.31
N PHE A 37 13.98 3.56 -8.63
CA PHE A 37 13.73 2.46 -7.69
C PHE A 37 14.58 1.24 -8.07
N PRO A 38 15.34 0.65 -7.14
CA PRO A 38 16.16 -0.53 -7.44
C PRO A 38 15.29 -1.74 -7.82
N LYS A 39 15.41 -2.20 -9.07
CA LYS A 39 14.62 -3.33 -9.62
C LYS A 39 14.77 -4.65 -8.84
N ILE A 40 15.85 -4.80 -8.05
CA ILE A 40 16.10 -6.00 -7.26
C ILE A 40 15.00 -6.25 -6.22
N PHE A 41 14.44 -5.21 -5.60
CA PHE A 41 13.35 -5.37 -4.64
C PHE A 41 12.09 -5.95 -5.30
N SER A 42 11.76 -5.47 -6.50
CA SER A 42 10.66 -6.05 -7.28
C SER A 42 10.94 -7.51 -7.68
N ARG A 43 12.20 -7.86 -7.94
CA ARG A 43 12.58 -9.25 -8.26
C ARG A 43 12.42 -10.16 -7.04
N ILE A 44 12.85 -9.72 -5.86
CA ILE A 44 12.72 -10.49 -4.61
C ILE A 44 11.25 -10.66 -4.25
N ASP A 45 10.44 -9.60 -4.33
CA ASP A 45 8.99 -9.67 -4.13
C ASP A 45 8.31 -10.73 -5.01
N LEU A 46 8.63 -10.75 -6.31
CA LEU A 46 8.12 -11.78 -7.23
C LEU A 46 8.53 -13.20 -6.81
N LEU A 47 9.80 -13.40 -6.43
CA LEU A 47 10.29 -14.70 -5.96
C LEU A 47 9.61 -15.14 -4.66
N MET A 48 9.36 -14.21 -3.73
CA MET A 48 8.58 -14.50 -2.53
C MET A 48 7.16 -14.93 -2.92
N LYS A 49 6.48 -14.18 -3.78
CA LYS A 49 5.13 -14.53 -4.26
C LYS A 49 5.09 -15.94 -4.89
N ASP A 50 6.07 -16.31 -5.70
CA ASP A 50 6.16 -17.64 -6.30
C ASP A 50 6.37 -18.75 -5.24
N ILE A 51 7.14 -18.49 -4.19
CA ILE A 51 7.39 -19.46 -3.09
C ILE A 51 6.13 -19.70 -2.26
N TYR A 52 5.33 -18.66 -2.02
CA TYR A 52 4.19 -18.72 -1.10
C TYR A 52 2.87 -19.08 -1.79
N LEU A 53 2.67 -18.72 -3.07
CA LEU A 53 1.41 -18.96 -3.76
C LEU A 53 0.97 -20.43 -3.69
N GLY A 54 -0.31 -20.66 -3.38
CA GLY A 54 -0.91 -21.99 -3.27
C GLY A 54 -0.53 -22.80 -2.03
N HIS A 55 0.42 -22.34 -1.21
CA HIS A 55 0.83 -23.04 0.01
C HIS A 55 -0.06 -22.68 1.20
N SER A 56 0.10 -23.42 2.31
CA SER A 56 -0.58 -23.13 3.57
C SER A 56 -0.16 -21.77 4.15
N THR A 57 -1.11 -21.07 4.78
CA THR A 57 -0.87 -19.86 5.59
C THR A 57 0.13 -20.10 6.72
N LYS A 58 0.27 -21.33 7.22
CA LYS A 58 1.28 -21.70 8.22
C LYS A 58 2.71 -21.56 7.74
N LYS A 59 2.94 -21.53 6.43
CA LYS A 59 4.25 -21.19 5.84
C LYS A 59 4.62 -19.72 6.06
N ILE A 60 3.63 -18.83 6.15
CA ILE A 60 3.81 -17.41 6.46
C ILE A 60 4.03 -17.22 7.96
N SER A 61 3.12 -17.77 8.77
CA SER A 61 3.20 -17.70 10.24
C SER A 61 2.35 -18.79 10.89
N PRO A 62 2.83 -19.44 11.97
CA PRO A 62 2.00 -20.35 12.76
C PRO A 62 0.79 -19.66 13.42
N GLU A 63 0.84 -18.34 13.60
CA GLU A 63 -0.21 -17.52 14.24
C GLU A 63 -1.43 -17.29 13.34
N LEU A 64 -1.27 -17.39 12.02
CA LEU A 64 -2.37 -17.21 11.08
C LEU A 64 -3.35 -18.39 11.15
N PRO A 65 -4.66 -18.18 10.95
CA PRO A 65 -5.61 -19.30 10.80
C PRO A 65 -5.21 -20.26 9.68
N GLU A 66 -5.67 -21.51 9.75
CA GLU A 66 -5.48 -22.48 8.66
C GLU A 66 -6.12 -21.97 7.37
N GLY A 67 -5.44 -22.22 6.26
CA GLY A 67 -5.82 -21.66 4.98
C GLY A 67 -4.72 -21.79 3.94
N LYS A 68 -4.87 -21.07 2.84
CA LYS A 68 -3.91 -21.05 1.73
C LYS A 68 -3.74 -19.67 1.12
N ILE A 69 -2.58 -19.43 0.54
CA ILE A 69 -2.35 -18.26 -0.30
C ILE A 69 -3.13 -18.43 -1.60
N LEU A 70 -4.17 -17.61 -1.79
CA LEU A 70 -5.15 -17.77 -2.86
C LEU A 70 -4.69 -17.12 -4.16
N MET A 71 -4.21 -15.87 -4.09
CA MET A 71 -3.83 -15.10 -5.27
C MET A 71 -2.88 -13.95 -4.93
N THR A 72 -2.15 -13.49 -5.94
CA THR A 72 -1.22 -12.36 -5.85
C THR A 72 -1.46 -11.37 -6.99
N GLY A 73 -1.15 -10.09 -6.76
CA GLY A 73 -1.01 -9.11 -7.83
C GLY A 73 -2.28 -8.84 -8.67
N ARG A 74 -3.48 -8.82 -8.06
CA ARG A 74 -4.72 -8.49 -8.77
C ARG A 74 -5.17 -7.06 -8.53
N TRP A 75 -5.82 -6.49 -9.55
CA TRP A 75 -6.45 -5.17 -9.45
C TRP A 75 -7.70 -5.22 -8.55
N VAL A 76 -7.82 -4.20 -7.70
CA VAL A 76 -9.04 -3.90 -6.94
C VAL A 76 -9.51 -2.49 -7.23
N THR A 77 -10.81 -2.27 -7.09
CA THR A 77 -11.41 -0.93 -7.17
C THR A 77 -12.60 -0.91 -6.22
N SER A 78 -12.58 -0.03 -5.23
CA SER A 78 -13.68 0.11 -4.27
C SER A 78 -14.86 0.83 -4.89
N GLU A 79 -16.00 0.77 -4.20
CA GLU A 79 -17.07 1.74 -4.36
C GLU A 79 -16.62 3.17 -3.98
N LEU A 80 -17.47 4.15 -4.26
CA LEU A 80 -17.23 5.54 -3.92
C LEU A 80 -17.36 5.76 -2.40
N ILE A 81 -16.39 6.46 -1.83
CA ILE A 81 -16.39 6.95 -0.45
C ILE A 81 -16.71 8.45 -0.51
N PRO A 82 -17.90 8.89 -0.06
CA PRO A 82 -18.26 10.31 -0.08
C PRO A 82 -17.29 11.16 0.75
N ALA A 83 -16.91 12.32 0.22
CA ALA A 83 -16.22 13.36 1.00
C ALA A 83 -17.18 14.02 1.98
N ALA A 84 -16.67 14.76 2.97
CA ALA A 84 -17.52 15.38 3.99
C ALA A 84 -18.47 16.45 3.41
N ASP A 85 -18.12 17.04 2.27
CA ASP A 85 -18.98 17.99 1.55
C ASP A 85 -20.21 17.35 0.88
N GLY A 86 -20.26 16.01 0.77
CA GLY A 86 -21.33 15.28 0.08
C GLY A 86 -21.42 15.53 -1.43
N LEU A 87 -20.51 16.32 -2.00
CA LEU A 87 -20.47 16.72 -3.40
C LEU A 87 -19.37 16.01 -4.19
N ASN A 88 -18.32 15.57 -3.51
CA ASN A 88 -17.19 14.86 -4.09
C ASN A 88 -17.03 13.48 -3.46
N ALA A 89 -16.25 12.61 -4.10
CA ALA A 89 -15.97 11.29 -3.57
C ALA A 89 -14.53 10.85 -3.86
N CYS A 90 -14.06 9.92 -3.06
CA CYS A 90 -12.82 9.19 -3.26
C CYS A 90 -13.13 7.74 -3.65
N TYR A 91 -12.21 7.06 -4.32
CA TYR A 91 -12.25 5.60 -4.44
C TYR A 91 -10.84 5.03 -4.43
N ILE A 92 -10.72 3.82 -3.89
CA ILE A 92 -9.45 3.10 -3.85
C ILE A 92 -9.29 2.33 -5.15
N GLN A 93 -8.12 2.45 -5.78
CA GLN A 93 -7.74 1.59 -6.90
C GLN A 93 -6.25 1.30 -6.87
N GLY A 94 -5.89 0.02 -6.97
CA GLY A 94 -4.51 -0.44 -6.95
C GLY A 94 -4.40 -1.94 -7.17
N ILE A 95 -3.18 -2.45 -7.04
CA ILE A 95 -2.86 -3.88 -7.12
C ILE A 95 -2.38 -4.29 -5.73
N PHE A 96 -3.10 -5.19 -5.06
CA PHE A 96 -2.62 -5.74 -3.80
C PHE A 96 -1.49 -6.75 -4.04
N ASP A 97 -0.70 -6.99 -3.00
CA ASP A 97 0.38 -7.97 -3.03
C ASP A 97 -0.14 -9.40 -3.00
N THR A 98 -0.71 -9.82 -1.88
CA THR A 98 -1.16 -11.20 -1.65
C THR A 98 -2.50 -11.22 -0.91
N VAL A 99 -3.39 -12.12 -1.32
CA VAL A 99 -4.59 -12.49 -0.56
C VAL A 99 -4.52 -13.95 -0.17
N VAL A 100 -4.85 -14.21 1.10
CA VAL A 100 -5.01 -15.55 1.66
C VAL A 100 -6.48 -15.85 1.89
N GLN A 101 -6.87 -17.12 1.76
CA GLN A 101 -8.19 -17.62 2.11
C GLN A 101 -8.04 -18.61 3.26
N PHE A 102 -8.78 -18.37 4.33
CA PHE A 102 -8.81 -19.23 5.51
C PHE A 102 -9.89 -20.31 5.37
N GLU A 103 -9.75 -21.40 6.12
CA GLU A 103 -10.70 -22.52 6.10
C GLU A 103 -12.08 -22.14 6.64
N ASP A 104 -12.17 -21.10 7.48
CA ASP A 104 -13.43 -20.55 7.97
C ASP A 104 -14.18 -19.69 6.92
N GLY A 105 -13.61 -19.56 5.72
CA GLY A 105 -14.17 -18.78 4.60
C GLY A 105 -13.82 -17.29 4.62
N SER A 106 -13.14 -16.80 5.65
CA SER A 106 -12.62 -15.43 5.70
C SER A 106 -11.32 -15.28 4.90
N TYR A 107 -10.92 -14.04 4.67
CA TYR A 107 -9.73 -13.68 3.87
C TYR A 107 -8.75 -12.85 4.67
N GLY A 108 -7.49 -12.89 4.27
CA GLY A 108 -6.47 -11.96 4.75
C GLY A 108 -5.75 -11.26 3.61
N VAL A 109 -5.29 -10.03 3.85
CA VAL A 109 -4.41 -9.30 2.93
C VAL A 109 -3.01 -9.29 3.52
N VAL A 110 -2.04 -9.78 2.75
CA VAL A 110 -0.64 -9.84 3.15
C VAL A 110 0.21 -9.07 2.13
N ASP A 111 1.11 -8.24 2.63
CA ASP A 111 2.06 -7.51 1.81
C ASP A 111 3.50 -7.94 2.15
N PHE A 112 4.30 -8.19 1.11
CA PHE A 112 5.63 -8.78 1.26
C PHE A 112 6.68 -7.68 1.22
N LYS A 113 7.51 -7.62 2.26
CA LYS A 113 8.51 -6.56 2.43
C LYS A 113 9.91 -7.14 2.47
N THR A 114 10.80 -6.60 1.65
CA THR A 114 12.24 -6.89 1.73
C THR A 114 12.93 -5.74 2.47
N SER A 115 12.88 -5.80 3.80
CA SER A 115 13.44 -4.78 4.70
C SER A 115 13.38 -5.28 6.14
N GLU A 116 13.99 -4.56 7.06
CA GLU A 116 13.81 -4.78 8.50
C GLU A 116 12.39 -4.44 8.98
N ALA A 117 11.84 -5.26 9.87
CA ALA A 117 10.59 -5.00 10.55
C ALA A 117 10.81 -4.01 11.72
N LYS A 118 10.25 -2.81 11.60
CA LYS A 118 10.27 -1.77 12.66
C LYS A 118 8.85 -1.44 13.11
N GLU A 119 8.66 -1.06 14.37
CA GLU A 119 7.33 -0.71 14.90
C GLU A 119 6.70 0.47 14.16
N GLU A 120 7.50 1.46 13.75
CA GLU A 120 7.07 2.60 12.95
C GLU A 120 6.43 2.19 11.61
N HIS A 121 6.75 1.00 11.09
CA HIS A 121 6.18 0.48 9.85
C HIS A 121 4.74 -0.03 10.00
N ILE A 122 4.27 -0.32 11.22
CA ILE A 122 2.90 -0.81 11.48
C ILE A 122 1.88 0.26 11.08
N GLY A 123 2.06 1.50 11.55
CA GLY A 123 1.19 2.62 11.19
C GLY A 123 1.34 3.03 9.72
N PHE A 124 2.57 3.02 9.20
CA PHE A 124 2.89 3.46 7.85
C PHE A 124 2.28 2.56 6.75
N TYR A 125 2.52 1.25 6.81
CA TYR A 125 1.96 0.31 5.83
C TYR A 125 0.53 -0.10 6.14
N GLY A 126 0.05 0.11 7.37
CA GLY A 126 -1.31 -0.23 7.76
C GLY A 126 -2.36 0.41 6.85
N ARG A 127 -2.16 1.67 6.44
CA ARG A 127 -3.12 2.36 5.54
C ARG A 127 -3.25 1.69 4.17
N GLN A 128 -2.15 1.20 3.61
CA GLN A 128 -2.17 0.50 2.33
C GLN A 128 -2.97 -0.81 2.43
N LEU A 129 -2.73 -1.61 3.48
CA LEU A 129 -3.44 -2.86 3.72
C LEU A 129 -4.93 -2.63 4.00
N GLN A 130 -5.27 -1.62 4.80
CA GLN A 130 -6.66 -1.23 5.07
C GLN A 130 -7.38 -0.79 3.78
N ALA A 131 -6.70 -0.06 2.90
CA ALA A 131 -7.26 0.34 1.61
C ALA A 131 -7.57 -0.86 0.72
N TYR A 132 -6.70 -1.88 0.68
CA TYR A 132 -6.99 -3.12 -0.04
C TYR A 132 -8.13 -3.92 0.60
N ALA A 133 -8.14 -4.02 1.94
CA ALA A 133 -9.20 -4.69 2.68
C ALA A 133 -10.57 -4.04 2.38
N PHE A 134 -10.63 -2.71 2.43
CA PHE A 134 -11.82 -1.95 2.09
C PHE A 134 -12.26 -2.18 0.64
N ALA A 135 -11.33 -2.09 -0.33
CA ALA A 135 -11.66 -2.28 -1.74
C ALA A 135 -12.13 -3.69 -2.09
N LEU A 136 -11.68 -4.71 -1.35
CA LEU A 136 -12.14 -6.10 -1.48
C LEU A 136 -13.51 -6.32 -0.84
N ALA A 137 -13.76 -5.71 0.32
CA ALA A 137 -15.00 -5.86 1.08
C ALA A 137 -16.16 -5.01 0.54
N HIS A 138 -15.84 -3.89 -0.13
CA HIS A 138 -16.78 -2.91 -0.70
C HIS A 138 -16.37 -2.55 -2.14
N PRO A 139 -16.43 -3.50 -3.09
CA PRO A 139 -15.95 -3.31 -4.45
C PRO A 139 -16.93 -2.50 -5.31
N ALA A 140 -16.41 -1.78 -6.30
CA ALA A 140 -17.25 -1.25 -7.38
C ALA A 140 -17.92 -2.40 -8.17
N PRO A 141 -19.04 -2.14 -8.87
CA PRO A 141 -19.75 -3.16 -9.64
C PRO A 141 -18.85 -3.95 -10.59
N GLY A 142 -18.95 -5.28 -10.53
CA GLY A 142 -18.17 -6.19 -11.38
C GLY A 142 -16.69 -6.33 -11.02
N LYS A 143 -16.24 -5.78 -9.87
CA LYS A 143 -14.88 -5.94 -9.37
C LYS A 143 -14.78 -7.10 -8.38
N LEU A 144 -13.53 -7.50 -8.09
CA LEU A 144 -13.23 -8.60 -7.18
C LEU A 144 -13.83 -8.33 -5.79
N HIS A 145 -14.69 -9.24 -5.33
CA HIS A 145 -15.36 -9.14 -4.04
C HIS A 145 -14.90 -10.29 -3.14
N LEU A 146 -14.24 -9.98 -2.04
CA LEU A 146 -13.81 -10.95 -1.02
C LEU A 146 -14.17 -10.40 0.37
N ARG A 147 -15.04 -11.10 1.09
CA ARG A 147 -15.53 -10.71 2.41
C ARG A 147 -15.89 -11.96 3.24
N PRO A 148 -15.68 -11.97 4.56
CA PRO A 148 -15.00 -10.94 5.36
C PRO A 148 -13.48 -10.98 5.17
N VAL A 149 -12.85 -9.81 5.14
CA VAL A 149 -11.40 -9.70 5.39
C VAL A 149 -11.24 -9.63 6.90
N SER A 150 -10.50 -10.57 7.48
CA SER A 150 -10.36 -10.79 8.93
C SER A 150 -8.93 -10.60 9.44
N LYS A 151 -7.94 -10.62 8.54
CA LYS A 151 -6.52 -10.48 8.88
C LYS A 151 -5.81 -9.55 7.91
N LEU A 152 -4.98 -8.66 8.44
CA LEU A 152 -4.05 -7.85 7.68
C LEU A 152 -2.65 -8.09 8.25
N GLY A 153 -1.64 -8.13 7.40
CA GLY A 153 -0.28 -8.15 7.91
C GLY A 153 0.81 -8.05 6.87
N LEU A 154 2.02 -7.96 7.38
CA LEU A 154 3.24 -7.85 6.61
C LEU A 154 4.06 -9.12 6.81
N LEU A 155 4.57 -9.67 5.73
CA LEU A 155 5.61 -10.68 5.78
C LEU A 155 6.92 -10.04 5.37
N TYR A 156 7.78 -9.80 6.34
CA TYR A 156 9.14 -9.32 6.11
C TYR A 156 10.04 -10.47 5.72
N PHE A 157 10.92 -10.23 4.76
CA PHE A 157 12.16 -10.95 4.54
C PHE A 157 13.30 -9.98 4.82
N GLU A 158 14.18 -10.35 5.74
CA GLU A 158 15.29 -9.52 6.21
C GLU A 158 16.63 -10.12 5.75
N PRO A 159 17.17 -9.75 4.57
CA PRO A 159 18.49 -10.22 4.16
C PRO A 159 19.57 -9.85 5.19
N GLN A 160 20.24 -10.87 5.73
CA GLN A 160 21.29 -10.71 6.75
C GLN A 160 22.64 -11.23 6.28
N HIS A 161 22.64 -12.26 5.43
CA HIS A 161 23.85 -12.93 4.95
C HIS A 161 23.79 -13.19 3.44
N LEU A 162 24.97 -13.27 2.84
CA LEU A 162 25.15 -13.64 1.45
C LEU A 162 26.15 -14.80 1.40
N ASP A 163 25.66 -15.98 1.09
CA ASP A 163 26.47 -17.19 1.04
C ASP A 163 26.88 -17.49 -0.40
N GLU A 164 28.14 -17.88 -0.60
CA GLU A 164 28.65 -18.34 -1.89
C GLU A 164 28.43 -19.84 -2.06
N ALA A 165 27.89 -20.23 -3.20
CA ALA A 165 27.82 -21.61 -3.67
C ALA A 165 28.61 -21.73 -4.99
N PRO A 166 29.81 -22.35 -4.95
CA PRO A 166 30.66 -22.48 -6.13
C PRO A 166 29.98 -23.19 -7.32
N PRO A 167 30.37 -22.90 -8.57
CA PRO A 167 31.45 -21.98 -8.96
C PRO A 167 31.02 -20.50 -9.13
N ASP A 168 29.73 -20.16 -9.05
CA ASP A 168 29.25 -18.83 -9.48
C ASP A 168 27.86 -18.43 -8.93
N ARG A 169 27.46 -18.95 -7.75
CA ARG A 169 26.14 -18.66 -7.19
C ARG A 169 26.24 -17.96 -5.85
N LEU A 170 25.30 -17.06 -5.62
CA LEU A 170 25.12 -16.39 -4.35
C LEU A 170 23.70 -16.64 -3.84
N SER A 171 23.59 -16.93 -2.55
CA SER A 171 22.32 -17.11 -1.84
C SER A 171 22.15 -15.97 -0.86
N LEU A 172 21.12 -15.16 -1.07
CA LEU A 172 20.74 -14.11 -0.12
C LEU A 172 19.87 -14.75 0.97
N ILE A 173 20.35 -14.75 2.22
CA ILE A 173 19.75 -15.49 3.33
C ILE A 173 19.35 -14.52 4.43
N GLY A 174 18.19 -14.80 5.03
CA GLY A 174 17.60 -13.96 6.04
C GLY A 174 16.34 -14.58 6.63
N PRO A 175 15.98 -14.24 7.88
CA PRO A 175 14.72 -14.70 8.45
C PRO A 175 13.53 -14.03 7.76
N THR A 176 12.38 -14.69 7.87
CA THR A 176 11.08 -14.06 7.60
C THR A 176 10.36 -13.76 8.90
N LYS A 177 9.64 -12.65 8.95
CA LYS A 177 8.89 -12.23 10.14
C LYS A 177 7.48 -11.77 9.77
N TRP A 178 6.49 -12.37 10.41
CA TRP A 178 5.11 -11.92 10.35
C TRP A 178 4.89 -10.75 11.32
N VAL A 179 4.21 -9.72 10.84
CA VAL A 179 3.73 -8.60 11.66
C VAL A 179 2.25 -8.39 11.34
N GLU A 180 1.39 -8.71 12.31
CA GLU A 180 -0.04 -8.47 12.17
C GLU A 180 -0.34 -6.97 12.25
N ILE A 181 -1.22 -6.51 11.37
CA ILE A 181 -1.74 -5.15 11.37
C ILE A 181 -3.20 -5.21 11.85
N PRO A 182 -3.54 -4.48 12.94
CA PRO A 182 -4.92 -4.40 13.39
C PRO A 182 -5.83 -3.83 12.30
N GLN A 183 -6.94 -4.51 12.03
CA GLN A 183 -7.96 -4.03 11.12
C GLN A 183 -8.87 -3.01 11.82
N ASP A 184 -9.14 -1.89 11.15
CA ASP A 184 -9.95 -0.79 11.69
C ASP A 184 -10.50 0.01 10.51
N GLU A 185 -11.64 -0.44 10.00
CA GLU A 185 -12.32 0.18 8.87
C GLU A 185 -12.82 1.60 9.23
N ASN A 186 -13.22 1.83 10.47
CA ASN A 186 -13.72 3.14 10.90
C ASN A 186 -12.60 4.18 10.87
N ALA A 187 -11.44 3.87 11.47
CA ALA A 187 -10.29 4.76 11.43
C ALA A 187 -9.79 4.99 10.00
N PHE A 188 -9.86 3.96 9.14
CA PHE A 188 -9.53 4.10 7.72
C PHE A 188 -10.51 5.04 6.99
N LEU A 189 -11.83 4.88 7.18
CA LEU A 189 -12.83 5.75 6.56
C LEU A 189 -12.70 7.20 7.04
N ASP A 190 -12.44 7.43 8.33
CA ASP A 190 -12.18 8.76 8.88
C ASP A 190 -10.93 9.39 8.26
N PHE A 191 -9.90 8.58 8.01
CA PHE A 191 -8.73 9.03 7.26
C PHE A 191 -9.07 9.41 5.82
N ILE A 192 -9.83 8.59 5.09
CA ILE A 192 -10.23 8.92 3.71
C ILE A 192 -11.11 10.16 3.65
N ARG A 193 -11.95 10.42 4.66
CA ARG A 193 -12.70 11.68 4.76
C ARG A 193 -11.76 12.88 4.85
N ARG A 194 -10.74 12.85 5.72
CA ARG A 194 -9.71 13.91 5.79
C ARG A 194 -8.95 14.10 4.47
N VAL A 195 -8.68 13.01 3.75
CA VAL A 195 -8.09 13.07 2.41
C VAL A 195 -9.04 13.78 1.44
N GLY A 196 -10.33 13.43 1.46
CA GLY A 196 -11.38 14.08 0.68
C GLY A 196 -11.47 15.58 0.99
N ASP A 197 -11.48 15.96 2.26
CA ASP A 197 -11.53 17.36 2.70
C ASP A 197 -10.36 18.18 2.17
N LEU A 198 -9.15 17.60 2.19
CA LEU A 198 -7.98 18.24 1.59
C LEU A 198 -8.20 18.46 0.09
N LEU A 199 -8.64 17.42 -0.63
CA LEU A 199 -8.83 17.47 -2.07
C LEU A 199 -9.95 18.43 -2.47
N SER A 200 -10.97 18.60 -1.63
CA SER A 200 -12.05 19.57 -1.82
C SER A 200 -11.61 21.03 -1.69
N GLN A 201 -10.47 21.32 -1.05
CA GLN A 201 -9.98 22.71 -0.92
C GLN A 201 -9.77 23.35 -2.31
N PRO A 202 -10.17 24.61 -2.53
CA PRO A 202 -10.08 25.25 -3.84
C PRO A 202 -8.64 25.45 -4.34
N GLN A 203 -7.67 25.38 -3.44
CA GLN A 203 -6.25 25.54 -3.73
C GLN A 203 -5.44 24.49 -2.94
N PRO A 204 -4.26 24.08 -3.45
CA PRO A 204 -3.38 23.17 -2.70
C PRO A 204 -2.94 23.79 -1.37
N PRO A 205 -2.75 22.98 -0.31
CA PRO A 205 -2.24 23.46 0.98
C PRO A 205 -0.84 24.06 0.83
N ALA A 206 -0.36 24.78 1.85
CA ALA A 206 0.99 25.33 1.88
C ALA A 206 2.07 24.25 1.61
N ALA A 207 3.20 24.68 1.05
CA ALA A 207 4.32 23.77 0.84
C ALA A 207 4.83 23.24 2.18
N ASN A 208 5.13 21.94 2.24
CA ASN A 208 5.87 21.39 3.37
C ASN A 208 7.33 21.89 3.25
N PRO A 209 7.88 22.63 4.24
CA PRO A 209 9.27 23.11 4.22
C PRO A 209 10.32 22.00 4.08
N GLU A 210 10.01 20.79 4.56
CA GLU A 210 10.92 19.64 4.48
C GLU A 210 10.81 18.88 3.15
N CYS A 211 9.87 19.25 2.28
CA CYS A 211 9.69 18.58 0.99
C CYS A 211 10.63 19.16 -0.07
N ALA A 212 11.69 18.42 -0.39
CA ALA A 212 12.65 18.76 -1.45
C ALA A 212 11.98 19.07 -2.80
N PHE A 213 10.88 18.39 -3.15
CA PHE A 213 10.14 18.66 -4.39
C PHE A 213 9.39 19.99 -4.37
N CYS A 214 8.87 20.39 -3.21
CA CYS A 214 8.25 21.71 -3.08
C CYS A 214 9.31 22.81 -3.15
N ALA A 215 10.44 22.64 -2.47
CA ALA A 215 11.58 23.55 -2.54
C ALA A 215 12.10 23.69 -3.97
N TYR A 216 12.34 22.57 -4.66
CA TYR A 216 12.77 22.56 -6.06
C TYR A 216 11.78 23.29 -6.98
N ARG A 217 10.47 23.04 -6.84
CA ARG A 217 9.44 23.71 -7.65
C ARG A 217 9.43 25.21 -7.41
N GLU A 218 9.60 25.64 -6.17
CA GLU A 218 9.66 27.06 -5.83
C GLU A 218 10.89 27.72 -6.43
N GLN A 219 12.07 27.10 -6.28
CA GLN A 219 13.30 27.58 -6.87
C GLN A 219 13.21 27.65 -8.40
N ALA A 220 12.65 26.63 -9.05
CA ALA A 220 12.47 26.60 -10.51
C ALA A 220 11.56 27.74 -11.01
N ARG A 221 10.51 28.12 -10.26
CA ARG A 221 9.65 29.26 -10.61
C ARG A 221 10.35 30.61 -10.50
N ASN A 222 11.27 30.72 -9.55
CA ASN A 222 12.01 31.94 -9.27
C ASN A 222 13.34 32.03 -10.04
N THR A 223 13.61 31.03 -10.89
CA THR A 223 14.81 30.99 -11.73
C THR A 223 14.45 31.46 -13.14
N ALA A 224 15.19 32.42 -13.68
CA ALA A 224 14.88 33.10 -14.94
C ALA A 224 15.36 32.36 -16.21
N PHE A 225 15.55 31.05 -16.14
CA PHE A 225 15.93 30.20 -17.28
C PHE A 225 14.74 29.37 -17.74
#